data_AF-A0A0D0C9P9-F1
#
_entry.id   AF-A0A0D0C9P9-F1
#
_cell.length_a   1.000
_cell.length_b   1.000
_cell.length_c   1.000
_cell.angle_alpha   90.00
_cell.angle_beta   90.00
_cell.angle_gamma   90.00
#
_symmetry.space_group_name_H-M   'P 1'
#
loop_
_entity.id
_entity.type
_entity.pdbx_description
1 polymer ?
#
loop_
_entity_poly.entity_id
_entity_poly.type
_entity_poly.pdbx_seq_one_letter_code
_entity_poly.pdbx_strand_id
1 'polypeptide(L)'
;MAAYTCSTCKKSVKLRVDLGSTAELHQNLRSGYGPSLVSTEEVRDMINYADRDRRLSAEVIRLRAQIIYIEVQQKLLKEHKIKLHSLLSPFRRIPNETLSRIFEYV
;
A
#
# COMPACT_ATOMS: atom_id res chain seq x y z
N MET A 1 -23.16 -3.09 12.50
CA MET A 1 -21.93 -3.78 12.03
C MET A 1 -21.91 -3.98 10.52
N ALA A 2 -21.79 -2.89 9.75
CA ALA A 2 -21.58 -2.99 8.30
C ALA A 2 -20.14 -3.46 8.00
N ALA A 3 -19.97 -4.54 7.24
CA ALA A 3 -18.66 -5.01 6.79
C ALA A 3 -18.33 -4.43 5.42
N TYR A 4 -17.42 -3.47 5.35
CA TYR A 4 -16.87 -2.94 4.10
C TYR A 4 -15.87 -3.94 3.53
N THR A 5 -16.01 -4.25 2.25
CA THR A 5 -15.14 -5.18 1.54
C THR A 5 -14.20 -4.40 0.63
N CYS A 6 -12.92 -4.79 0.62
CA CYS A 6 -11.97 -4.22 -0.32
C CYS A 6 -12.28 -4.74 -1.73
N SER A 7 -12.50 -3.84 -2.69
CA SER A 7 -12.79 -4.19 -4.09
C SER A 7 -11.69 -5.02 -4.76
N THR A 8 -10.44 -4.87 -4.32
CA THR A 8 -9.29 -5.53 -4.92
C THR A 8 -8.98 -6.89 -4.28
N CYS A 9 -9.05 -7.01 -2.95
CA CYS A 9 -8.65 -8.24 -2.26
C CYS A 9 -9.81 -9.03 -1.64
N LYS A 10 -11.05 -8.53 -1.75
CA LYS A 10 -12.31 -9.11 -1.22
C LYS A 10 -12.30 -9.46 0.28
N LYS A 11 -11.28 -9.02 1.03
CA LYS A 11 -11.22 -9.21 2.49
C LYS A 11 -12.21 -8.27 3.16
N SER A 12 -12.89 -8.78 4.18
CA SER A 12 -13.75 -7.99 5.04
C SER A 12 -12.88 -7.12 5.95
N VAL A 13 -13.08 -5.81 5.89
CA VAL A 13 -12.51 -4.88 6.85
C VAL A 13 -13.55 -4.74 7.96
N LYS A 14 -13.13 -4.96 9.21
CA LYS A 14 -13.93 -4.64 10.39
C LYS A 14 -13.47 -3.27 10.88
N LEU A 15 -14.29 -2.22 10.78
CA LEU A 15 -13.97 -0.98 11.48
C LEU A 15 -14.26 -1.24 12.95
N ARG A 16 -13.40 -0.69 13.80
CA ARG A 16 -13.57 -0.74 15.24
C ARG A 16 -14.69 0.20 15.71
N VAL A 17 -15.00 1.21 14.90
CA VAL A 17 -16.12 2.11 15.10
C VAL A 17 -17.23 1.68 14.14
N ASP A 18 -18.36 1.23 14.68
CA ASP A 18 -19.59 1.12 13.90
C ASP A 18 -20.02 2.56 13.61
N LEU A 19 -19.74 3.05 12.41
CA LEU A 19 -20.46 4.22 11.89
C LEU A 19 -21.90 3.76 11.58
N GLY A 20 -22.64 3.36 12.62
CA GLY A 20 -24.09 3.34 12.58
C GLY A 20 -24.52 4.67 12.00
N SER A 21 -25.38 4.59 10.97
CA SER A 21 -25.69 5.66 10.04
C SER A 21 -25.66 7.01 10.74
N THR A 22 -24.74 7.90 10.38
CA THR A 22 -24.69 9.26 10.96
C THR A 22 -26.05 9.95 10.88
N ALA A 23 -26.90 9.52 9.92
CA ALA A 23 -28.31 9.87 9.83
C ALA A 23 -29.15 9.47 11.06
N GLU A 24 -28.97 8.28 11.64
CA GLU A 24 -29.65 7.84 12.87
C GLU A 24 -29.20 8.68 14.09
N LEU A 25 -27.90 8.96 14.20
CA LEU A 25 -27.38 9.87 15.23
C LEU A 25 -27.97 11.29 15.08
N HIS A 26 -28.01 11.84 13.87
CA HIS A 26 -28.61 13.15 13.61
C HIS A 26 -30.12 13.17 13.82
N GLN A 27 -30.82 12.08 13.55
CA GLN A 27 -32.25 11.93 13.77
C GLN A 27 -32.59 11.84 15.26
N ASN A 28 -31.79 11.13 16.05
CA ASN A 28 -31.91 11.02 17.50
C ASN A 28 -31.55 12.33 18.23
N LEU A 29 -30.66 13.15 17.66
CA LEU A 29 -30.35 14.50 18.18
C LEU A 29 -31.43 15.54 17.86
N ARG A 30 -32.30 15.27 16.87
CA ARG A 30 -33.37 16.18 16.40
C ARG A 30 -34.78 15.78 16.84
N SER A 31 -35.02 14.52 17.18
CA SER A 31 -36.28 14.12 17.82
C SER A 31 -36.29 14.68 19.24
N GLY A 32 -37.33 15.44 19.59
CA GLY A 32 -37.43 16.21 20.84
C GLY A 32 -37.51 15.41 22.14
N TYR A 33 -36.94 14.20 22.20
CA TYR A 33 -36.71 13.46 23.43
C TYR A 33 -35.33 13.82 23.99
N GLY A 34 -35.30 14.37 25.21
CA GLY A 34 -34.09 14.74 25.94
C GLY A 34 -33.12 13.55 26.19
N PRO A 35 -31.90 13.84 26.65
CA PRO A 35 -30.70 13.06 26.38
C PRO A 35 -30.70 11.74 27.14
N SER A 36 -30.81 10.59 26.47
CA SER A 36 -30.28 9.30 27.01
C SER A 36 -30.55 8.11 26.07
N LEU A 37 -30.02 8.12 24.85
CA LEU A 37 -29.76 6.83 24.17
C LEU A 37 -28.31 6.63 23.80
N VAL A 38 -27.51 7.69 23.79
CA VAL A 38 -26.04 7.58 23.77
C VAL A 38 -25.54 8.24 25.04
N SER A 39 -25.05 7.43 25.96
CA SER A 39 -24.41 7.91 27.18
C SER A 39 -23.19 8.76 26.83
N THR A 40 -22.89 9.77 27.64
CA THR A 40 -21.66 10.56 27.49
C THR A 40 -20.40 9.69 27.55
N GLU A 41 -20.49 8.55 28.24
CA GLU A 41 -19.46 7.52 28.29
C GLU A 41 -19.30 6.80 26.94
N GLU A 42 -20.39 6.45 26.24
CA GLU A 42 -20.31 5.87 24.88
C GLU A 42 -19.70 6.86 23.87
N VAL A 43 -20.02 8.15 23.96
CA VAL A 43 -19.38 9.17 23.10
C VAL A 43 -17.89 9.28 23.40
N ARG A 44 -17.51 9.27 24.69
CA ARG A 44 -16.12 9.30 25.13
C ARG A 44 -15.36 8.04 24.66
N ASP A 45 -16.00 6.88 24.72
CA ASP A 45 -15.43 5.64 24.22
C ASP A 45 -15.25 5.67 22.70
N MET A 46 -16.21 6.19 21.93
CA MET A 46 -16.04 6.41 20.49
C MET A 46 -14.85 7.31 20.16
N ILE A 47 -14.66 8.40 20.92
CA ILE A 47 -13.49 9.29 20.77
C ILE A 47 -12.19 8.53 21.12
N ASN A 48 -12.17 7.78 22.21
CA ASN A 48 -11.02 6.96 22.60
C ASN A 48 -10.69 5.87 21.56
N TYR A 49 -11.69 5.28 20.92
CA TYR A 49 -11.49 4.33 19.83
C TYR A 49 -10.91 5.01 18.59
N ALA A 50 -11.38 6.21 18.25
CA ALA A 50 -10.83 7.02 17.16
C ALA A 50 -9.38 7.46 17.45
N ASP A 51 -9.06 7.87 18.67
CA ASP A 51 -7.69 8.26 19.05
C ASP A 51 -6.72 7.06 19.02
N ARG A 52 -7.22 5.85 19.31
CA ARG A 52 -6.46 4.60 19.16
C ARG A 52 -6.14 4.25 17.70
N ASP A 53 -6.77 4.88 16.71
CA ASP A 53 -6.45 4.70 15.29
C ASP A 53 -5.15 5.40 14.85
N ARG A 54 -4.44 6.09 15.75
CA ARG A 54 -3.05 6.52 15.50
C ARG A 54 -2.12 5.36 15.10
N ARG A 55 -2.42 4.12 15.55
CA ARG A 55 -1.73 2.90 15.11
C ARG A 55 -1.93 2.63 13.61
N LEU A 56 -3.09 2.98 13.04
CA LEU A 56 -3.35 2.84 11.60
C LEU A 56 -2.48 3.80 10.80
N SER A 57 -2.24 5.03 11.27
CA SER A 57 -1.35 5.96 10.59
C SER A 57 0.09 5.44 10.51
N ALA A 58 0.61 4.87 11.61
CA ALA A 58 1.91 4.22 11.63
C ALA A 58 1.97 3.02 10.67
N GLU A 59 0.92 2.21 10.63
CA GLU A 59 0.82 1.06 9.74
C GLU A 59 0.76 1.48 8.26
N VAL A 60 0.04 2.57 7.94
CA VAL A 60 0.03 3.15 6.59
C VAL A 60 1.42 3.61 6.18
N ILE A 61 2.16 4.27 7.08
CA ILE A 61 3.55 4.68 6.81
C ILE A 61 4.43 3.45 6.57
N ARG A 62 4.31 2.42 7.42
CA ARG A 62 5.04 1.15 7.28
C ARG A 62 4.78 0.47 5.94
N LEU A 63 3.52 0.38 5.54
CA LEU A 63 3.11 -0.23 4.27
C LEU A 63 3.60 0.59 3.06
N ARG A 64 3.52 1.92 3.13
CA ARG A 64 4.08 2.80 2.08
C ARG A 64 5.59 2.61 1.92
N ALA A 65 6.33 2.51 3.02
CA ALA A 65 7.76 2.24 2.99
C ALA A 65 8.07 0.88 2.32
N GLN A 66 7.26 -0.16 2.60
CA GLN A 66 7.40 -1.47 1.95
C GLN A 66 7.12 -1.42 0.44
N ILE A 67 6.09 -0.67 0.01
CA ILE A 67 5.79 -0.48 -1.42
C ILE A 67 6.98 0.16 -2.12
N ILE A 68 7.49 1.27 -1.59
CA ILE A 68 8.64 1.99 -2.17
C ILE A 68 9.87 1.07 -2.26
N TYR A 69 10.14 0.30 -1.20
CA TYR A 69 11.24 -0.67 -1.22
C TYR A 69 11.10 -1.68 -2.36
N ILE A 70 9.93 -2.29 -2.51
CA ILE A 70 9.67 -3.28 -3.57
C ILE A 70 9.81 -2.66 -4.96
N GLU A 71 9.27 -1.45 -5.19
CA GLU A 71 9.39 -0.74 -6.47
C GLU A 71 10.85 -0.46 -6.84
N VAL A 72 11.67 -0.02 -5.89
CA VAL A 72 13.10 0.19 -6.09
C VAL A 72 13.80 -1.12 -6.46
N GLN A 73 13.52 -2.21 -5.74
CA GLN A 73 14.09 -3.52 -6.07
C GLN A 73 13.71 -4.00 -7.47
N GLN A 74 12.45 -3.82 -7.87
CA GLN A 74 11.99 -4.16 -9.22
C GLN A 74 12.71 -3.36 -10.31
N LYS A 75 12.92 -2.06 -10.08
CA LYS A 75 13.67 -1.21 -11.00
C LYS A 75 15.12 -1.68 -11.15
N LEU A 76 15.80 -1.94 -10.04
CA LEU A 76 17.18 -2.43 -10.03
C LEU A 76 17.31 -3.79 -10.75
N LEU A 77 16.39 -4.72 -10.50
CA LEU A 77 16.36 -6.01 -11.18
C LEU A 77 16.18 -5.86 -12.69
N LYS A 78 15.30 -4.96 -13.13
CA LYS A 78 15.09 -4.67 -14.56
C LYS A 78 16.35 -4.11 -15.21
N GLU A 79 17.01 -3.16 -14.57
CA GLU A 79 18.27 -2.58 -15.07
C GLU A 79 19.38 -3.63 -15.13
N HIS A 80 19.52 -4.46 -14.10
CA HIS A 80 20.50 -5.55 -14.07
C HIS A 80 20.25 -6.57 -15.19
N LYS A 81 18.99 -6.96 -15.41
CA LYS A 81 18.61 -7.85 -16.50
C LYS A 81 18.99 -7.28 -17.87
N ILE A 82 18.77 -5.98 -18.10
CA ILE A 82 19.19 -5.30 -19.34
C ILE A 82 20.71 -5.38 -19.51
N LYS A 83 21.48 -5.10 -18.44
CA LYS A 83 22.95 -5.22 -18.47
C LYS A 83 23.39 -6.64 -18.81
N LEU A 84 22.76 -7.67 -18.23
CA LEU A 84 23.06 -9.06 -18.57
C LEU A 84 22.73 -9.39 -20.03
N HIS A 85 21.58 -8.94 -20.55
CA HIS A 85 21.26 -9.12 -21.96
C HIS A 85 22.27 -8.44 -22.89
N SER A 86 22.86 -7.31 -22.48
CA SER A 86 23.94 -6.68 -23.26
C SER A 86 25.18 -7.57 -23.39
N LEU A 87 25.44 -8.49 -22.44
CA LEU A 87 26.53 -9.47 -22.51
C LEU A 87 26.28 -10.55 -23.57
N LEU A 88 25.02 -10.85 -23.84
CA LEU A 88 24.62 -11.77 -24.89
C LEU A 88 24.58 -11.11 -26.28
N SER A 89 24.82 -9.80 -26.37
CA SER A 89 24.82 -9.09 -27.64
C SER A 89 25.90 -9.63 -28.58
N PRO A 90 25.56 -9.98 -29.84
CA PRO A 90 26.52 -10.45 -30.84
C PRO A 90 27.67 -9.47 -31.08
N PHE A 91 27.47 -8.17 -30.83
CA PHE A 91 28.50 -7.13 -30.94
C PHE A 91 29.70 -7.32 -30.00
N ARG A 92 29.56 -8.13 -28.93
CA ARG A 92 30.69 -8.50 -28.04
C ARG A 92 31.47 -9.71 -28.53
N ARG A 93 30.94 -10.45 -29.51
CA ARG A 93 31.70 -11.45 -30.27
C ARG A 93 32.25 -10.74 -31.50
N ILE A 94 33.37 -10.04 -31.32
CA ILE A 94 34.14 -9.58 -32.47
C ILE A 94 34.54 -10.85 -33.24
N PRO A 95 34.18 -10.98 -34.54
CA PRO A 95 34.54 -12.15 -35.32
C PRO A 95 36.07 -12.35 -35.28
N ASN A 96 36.51 -13.59 -35.18
CA ASN A 96 37.94 -13.91 -35.09
C ASN A 96 38.69 -13.33 -36.28
N GLU A 97 38.07 -13.24 -37.46
CA GLU A 97 38.59 -12.61 -38.66
C GLU A 97 38.92 -11.12 -38.44
N THR A 98 38.12 -10.43 -37.63
CA THR A 98 38.35 -9.02 -37.28
C THR A 98 39.43 -8.88 -36.22
N LEU A 99 39.46 -9.78 -35.22
CA LEU A 99 40.54 -9.81 -34.23
C LEU A 99 41.89 -10.13 -34.88
N SER A 100 41.96 -11.10 -35.78
CA SER A 100 43.19 -11.48 -36.50
C SER A 100 43.72 -10.35 -37.39
N ARG A 101 42.83 -9.50 -37.94
CA ARG A 101 43.23 -8.30 -38.69
C ARG A 101 43.76 -7.18 -37.80
N ILE A 102 43.18 -6.98 -36.61
CA ILE A 102 43.61 -5.94 -35.67
C ILE A 102 44.94 -6.32 -35.02
N PHE A 103 45.09 -7.59 -34.66
CA PHE A 103 46.26 -8.09 -33.94
C PHE A 103 47.35 -8.63 -34.84
N GLU A 104 47.27 -8.43 -36.18
CA GLU A 104 48.21 -8.91 -37.21
C GLU A 104 49.10 -10.03 -36.68
N TYR A 105 48.49 -11.20 -36.46
CA TYR A 105 49.18 -12.33 -35.87
C TYR A 105 50.32 -12.70 -36.84
N VAL A 106 51.55 -12.33 -36.47
CA VAL A 106 52.80 -12.75 -37.12
C VAL A 106 52.94 -14.26 -37.01
#